data_AF-A0A6A6ZEP6-F1
#
_entry.id   AF-A0A6A6ZEP6-F1
#
_cell.length_a   1.000
_cell.length_b   1.000
_cell.length_c   1.000
_cell.angle_alpha   90.00
_cell.angle_beta   90.00
_cell.angle_gamma   90.00
#
_symmetry.space_group_name_H-M   'P 1'
#
loop_
_entity.id
_entity.type
_entity.pdbx_description
1 polymer ?
#
loop_
_entity_poly.entity_id
_entity_poly.type
_entity_poly.pdbx_seq_one_letter_code
_entity_poly.pdbx_strand_id
1 'polypeptide(L)'
;MYFSTTILALALASSPIFALPVDESSNDLVARAGTYSCKPKDNHSDVKTFTVSQARAEAQAKVGMFKAGKSGDPHEFKNKGDKPIKWGVKGCDKTGKNKNLLYEYPIFWDAAKKEWKKDEPTGPQPKTPLRVVYIEDNGNKDKDGKPRPKVCGVMTHTKVSKEYQGEDLFQKCTK
;
A
#
# COMPACT_ATOMS: atom_id res chain seq x y z
N MET A 1 -40.34 70.15 31.14
CA MET A 1 -40.37 69.25 29.98
C MET A 1 -38.94 69.19 29.46
N TYR A 2 -38.13 68.19 29.85
CA TYR A 2 -37.87 66.93 29.14
C TYR A 2 -37.52 67.21 27.65
N PHE A 3 -36.35 66.90 27.09
CA PHE A 3 -35.49 65.72 27.26
C PHE A 3 -34.00 66.03 27.00
N SER A 4 -33.12 65.28 27.68
CA SER A 4 -31.70 65.15 27.40
C SER A 4 -31.45 64.44 26.07
N THR A 5 -30.37 64.78 25.37
CA THR A 5 -29.83 63.93 24.29
C THR A 5 -28.32 63.83 24.44
N THR A 6 -27.90 62.74 25.08
CA THR A 6 -26.51 62.33 25.23
C THR A 6 -26.09 61.60 23.96
N ILE A 7 -25.13 62.13 23.20
CA ILE A 7 -24.51 61.39 22.09
C ILE A 7 -23.21 60.78 22.63
N LEU A 8 -23.23 59.47 22.77
CA LEU A 8 -22.11 58.64 23.21
C LEU A 8 -21.12 58.46 22.05
N ALA A 9 -19.88 58.90 22.24
CA ALA A 9 -18.80 58.66 21.29
C ALA A 9 -18.34 57.19 21.35
N LEU A 10 -18.54 56.44 20.26
CA LEU A 10 -17.97 55.10 20.08
C LEU A 10 -16.68 55.24 19.26
N ALA A 11 -15.53 55.23 19.93
CA ALA A 11 -14.24 55.05 19.27
C ALA A 11 -14.06 53.56 18.95
N LEU A 12 -14.17 53.19 17.68
CA LEU A 12 -13.75 51.87 17.20
C LEU A 12 -12.22 51.84 17.19
N ALA A 13 -11.63 51.18 18.19
CA ALA A 13 -10.21 50.85 18.18
C ALA A 13 -9.95 49.86 17.03
N SER A 14 -9.28 50.33 15.97
CA SER A 14 -8.72 49.48 14.94
C SER A 14 -7.53 48.72 15.53
N SER A 15 -7.73 47.46 15.89
CA SER A 15 -6.62 46.56 16.21
C SER A 15 -5.79 46.30 14.94
N PRO A 16 -4.45 46.33 15.02
CA PRO A 16 -3.63 45.82 13.93
C PRO A 16 -3.85 44.31 13.85
N ILE A 17 -4.43 43.85 12.75
CA ILE A 17 -4.37 42.45 12.35
C ILE A 17 -2.90 42.19 12.03
N PHE A 18 -2.20 41.48 12.91
CA PHE A 18 -0.94 40.85 12.55
C PHE A 18 -1.26 39.84 11.44
N ALA A 19 -1.03 40.25 10.19
CA ALA A 19 -0.94 39.35 9.07
C ALA A 19 0.23 38.41 9.37
N LEU A 20 -0.08 37.21 9.87
CA LEU A 20 0.86 36.10 9.85
C LEU A 20 1.26 35.90 8.38
N PRO A 21 2.55 35.74 8.05
CA PRO A 21 2.92 35.29 6.74
C PRO A 21 2.24 33.94 6.52
N VAL A 22 1.32 33.91 5.55
CA VAL A 22 0.86 32.64 5.00
C VAL A 22 2.10 32.01 4.42
N ASP A 23 2.45 30.82 4.90
CA ASP A 23 3.50 29.99 4.34
C ASP A 23 3.04 29.56 2.94
N GLU A 24 3.11 30.48 1.99
CA GLU A 24 3.02 30.24 0.57
C GLU A 24 4.38 29.69 0.14
N SER A 25 4.67 28.49 0.61
CA SER A 25 5.86 27.75 0.24
C SER A 25 5.46 26.36 -0.23
N SER A 26 5.40 26.29 -1.55
CA SER A 26 5.97 25.19 -2.32
C SER A 26 5.07 23.99 -2.58
N ASN A 27 4.38 24.09 -3.71
CA ASN A 27 4.28 23.03 -4.72
C ASN A 27 3.75 21.68 -4.24
N ASP A 28 2.45 21.52 -4.44
CA ASP A 28 1.82 20.40 -5.14
C ASP A 28 2.82 19.33 -5.66
N LEU A 29 3.24 18.45 -4.77
CA LEU A 29 3.57 17.08 -5.09
C LEU A 29 2.50 16.25 -4.39
N VAL A 30 1.28 16.25 -4.93
CA VAL A 30 0.51 15.00 -4.91
C VAL A 30 1.40 14.00 -5.64
N ALA A 31 2.28 13.33 -4.88
CA ALA A 31 3.01 12.19 -5.37
C ALA A 31 1.92 11.26 -5.90
N ARG A 32 1.74 11.22 -7.23
CA ARG A 32 0.70 10.41 -7.87
C ARG A 32 0.81 9.04 -7.24
N ALA A 33 -0.20 8.66 -6.45
CA ALA A 33 -0.14 7.42 -5.71
C ALA A 33 0.16 6.32 -6.71
N GLY A 34 1.31 5.66 -6.56
CA GLY A 34 1.76 4.67 -7.54
C GLY A 34 0.69 3.60 -7.71
N THR A 35 0.53 3.06 -8.91
CA THR A 35 -0.44 2.00 -9.19
C THR A 35 0.26 0.83 -9.83
N TYR A 36 -0.07 -0.38 -9.41
CA TYR A 36 0.39 -1.60 -10.04
C TYR A 36 -0.68 -2.11 -11.00
N SER A 37 -0.29 -2.33 -12.26
CA SER A 37 -1.09 -2.96 -13.30
C SER A 37 -0.62 -4.41 -13.49
N CYS A 38 -1.48 -5.35 -13.12
CA CYS A 38 -1.21 -6.78 -13.25
C CYS A 38 -2.04 -7.37 -14.39
N LYS A 39 -1.36 -7.88 -15.42
CA LYS A 39 -1.98 -8.53 -16.58
C LYS A 39 -1.42 -9.95 -16.72
N PRO A 40 -2.11 -10.97 -16.18
CA PRO A 40 -1.71 -12.37 -16.38
C PRO A 40 -1.57 -12.67 -17.88
N LYS A 41 -0.65 -13.57 -18.23
CA LYS A 41 -0.44 -13.98 -19.62
C LYS A 41 -1.64 -14.75 -20.16
N ASP A 42 -2.20 -15.62 -19.33
CA ASP A 42 -3.38 -16.42 -19.63
C ASP A 42 -4.47 -16.10 -18.60
N ASN A 43 -5.45 -15.27 -18.98
CA ASN A 43 -6.47 -14.76 -18.08
C ASN A 43 -7.87 -15.14 -18.54
N HIS A 44 -8.50 -16.06 -17.81
CA HIS A 44 -9.86 -16.54 -18.07
C HIS A 44 -10.91 -15.80 -17.23
N SER A 45 -10.51 -14.89 -16.34
CA SER A 45 -11.44 -14.09 -15.54
C SER A 45 -12.11 -12.97 -16.35
N ASP A 46 -13.14 -12.36 -15.77
CA ASP A 46 -13.81 -11.16 -16.29
C ASP A 46 -12.98 -9.88 -16.10
N VAL A 47 -11.98 -9.88 -15.21
CA VAL A 47 -11.11 -8.72 -14.94
C VAL A 47 -9.90 -8.75 -15.89
N LYS A 48 -9.92 -7.90 -16.93
CA LYS A 48 -8.82 -7.83 -17.92
C LYS A 48 -7.50 -7.33 -17.37
N THR A 49 -7.54 -6.46 -16.37
CA THR A 49 -6.36 -5.91 -15.72
C THR A 49 -6.67 -5.67 -14.26
N PHE A 50 -5.88 -6.29 -13.40
CA PHE A 50 -5.99 -6.07 -11.97
C PHE A 50 -5.16 -4.85 -11.59
N THR A 51 -5.84 -3.79 -11.14
CA THR A 51 -5.19 -2.55 -10.69
C THR A 51 -5.12 -2.54 -9.17
N VAL A 52 -3.93 -2.26 -8.63
CA VAL A 52 -3.70 -2.16 -7.18
C VAL A 52 -2.99 -0.85 -6.88
N SER A 53 -3.59 0.00 -6.08
CA SER A 53 -2.92 1.19 -5.56
C SER A 53 -1.75 0.83 -4.63
N GLN A 54 -0.67 1.60 -4.67
CA GLN A 54 0.47 1.45 -3.78
C GLN A 54 0.05 1.54 -2.31
N ALA A 55 -0.89 2.43 -2.00
CA ALA A 55 -1.46 2.54 -0.67
C ALA A 55 -2.12 1.23 -0.19
N ARG A 56 -2.89 0.56 -1.05
CA ARG A 56 -3.47 -0.76 -0.71
C ARG A 56 -2.38 -1.81 -0.51
N ALA A 57 -1.38 -1.87 -1.38
CA ALA A 57 -0.27 -2.80 -1.23
C ALA A 57 0.48 -2.61 0.09
N GLU A 58 0.79 -1.36 0.46
CA GLU A 58 1.42 -1.00 1.73
C GLU A 58 0.54 -1.31 2.94
N ALA A 59 -0.76 -1.02 2.87
CA ALA A 59 -1.70 -1.32 3.93
C ALA A 59 -1.79 -2.84 4.19
N GLN A 60 -1.92 -3.64 3.13
CA GLN A 60 -2.02 -5.10 3.28
C GLN A 60 -0.68 -5.72 3.72
N ALA A 61 0.47 -5.18 3.30
CA ALA A 61 1.77 -5.61 3.83
C ALA A 61 1.89 -5.35 5.35
N LYS A 62 1.31 -4.25 5.86
CA LYS A 62 1.23 -3.97 7.31
C LYS A 62 0.28 -4.91 8.04
N VAL A 63 -0.76 -5.44 7.39
CA VAL A 63 -1.61 -6.47 7.98
C VAL A 63 -0.85 -7.81 8.03
N GLY A 64 -0.18 -8.18 6.94
CA GLY A 64 0.61 -9.40 6.85
C GLY A 64 1.72 -9.47 7.90
N MET A 65 2.48 -8.39 8.07
CA MET A 65 3.69 -8.35 8.90
C MET A 65 4.63 -9.51 8.53
N PHE A 66 5.34 -10.12 9.48
CA PHE A 66 6.39 -11.11 9.18
C PHE A 66 6.13 -12.50 9.78
N LYS A 67 4.90 -12.74 10.27
CA LYS A 67 4.50 -13.98 10.91
C LYS A 67 3.14 -14.40 10.43
N ALA A 68 3.02 -15.65 9.99
CA ALA A 68 1.78 -16.27 9.55
C ALA A 68 0.66 -16.19 10.61
N GLY A 69 -0.57 -15.91 10.17
CA GLY A 69 -1.79 -16.04 10.97
C GLY A 69 -2.52 -17.37 10.72
N LYS A 70 -3.81 -17.43 11.07
CA LYS A 70 -4.64 -18.64 10.87
C LYS A 70 -4.87 -19.00 9.40
N SER A 71 -4.74 -18.03 8.48
CA SER A 71 -4.74 -18.28 7.03
C SER A 71 -3.52 -19.07 6.56
N GLY A 72 -2.44 -19.06 7.33
CA GLY A 72 -1.12 -19.48 6.87
C GLY A 72 -0.29 -18.33 6.29
N ASP A 73 -0.91 -17.20 5.93
CA ASP A 73 -0.23 -16.03 5.37
C ASP A 73 0.25 -15.04 6.44
N PRO A 74 1.34 -14.27 6.18
CA PRO A 74 2.18 -14.29 4.98
C PRO A 74 3.10 -15.50 4.89
N HIS A 75 3.56 -15.80 3.67
CA HIS A 75 4.58 -16.81 3.40
C HIS A 75 5.94 -16.19 3.09
N GLU A 76 7.01 -16.97 3.29
CA GLU A 76 8.32 -16.64 2.70
C GLU A 76 8.25 -16.81 1.18
N PHE A 77 8.51 -15.73 0.44
CA PHE A 77 8.69 -15.77 -0.99
C PHE A 77 10.15 -16.06 -1.33
N LYS A 78 10.45 -17.32 -1.66
CA LYS A 78 11.83 -17.75 -1.92
C LYS A 78 12.49 -17.03 -3.11
N ASN A 79 11.70 -16.53 -4.08
CA ASN A 79 12.16 -15.90 -5.32
C ASN A 79 13.32 -16.67 -6.00
N LYS A 80 13.15 -17.99 -6.13
CA LYS A 80 14.17 -18.90 -6.70
C LYS A 80 13.76 -19.34 -8.10
N GLY A 81 14.74 -19.68 -8.93
CA GLY A 81 14.58 -20.18 -10.30
C GLY A 81 15.59 -19.56 -11.26
N ASP A 82 15.56 -19.97 -12.53
CA ASP A 82 16.49 -19.50 -13.56
C ASP A 82 16.34 -18.00 -13.87
N LYS A 83 15.13 -17.46 -13.64
CA LYS A 83 14.79 -16.05 -13.88
C LYS A 83 14.04 -15.47 -12.67
N PRO A 84 14.73 -15.16 -11.56
CA PRO A 84 14.09 -14.59 -10.38
C PRO A 84 13.53 -13.20 -10.69
N ILE A 85 12.42 -12.83 -10.04
CA ILE A 85 11.81 -11.52 -10.23
C ILE A 85 12.76 -10.44 -9.71
N LYS A 86 13.06 -9.45 -10.56
CA LYS A 86 13.78 -8.24 -10.20
C LYS A 86 12.82 -7.11 -9.88
N TRP A 87 12.81 -6.68 -8.63
CA TRP A 87 11.88 -5.67 -8.12
C TRP A 87 12.34 -4.25 -8.45
N GLY A 88 13.65 -4.01 -8.54
CA GLY A 88 14.23 -2.67 -8.73
C GLY A 88 14.14 -1.81 -7.46
N VAL A 89 13.90 -2.44 -6.31
CA VAL A 89 13.72 -1.75 -5.02
C VAL A 89 14.90 -2.09 -4.11
N LYS A 90 15.54 -1.06 -3.55
CA LYS A 90 16.71 -1.21 -2.66
C LYS A 90 16.39 -2.20 -1.53
N GLY A 91 17.14 -3.30 -1.50
CA GLY A 91 17.02 -4.37 -0.52
C GLY A 91 16.23 -5.60 -1.01
N CYS A 92 15.37 -5.47 -2.01
CA CYS A 92 14.51 -6.55 -2.49
C CYS A 92 15.22 -7.50 -3.47
N ASP A 93 16.27 -7.02 -4.15
CA ASP A 93 17.01 -7.79 -5.15
C ASP A 93 18.37 -8.32 -4.64
N LYS A 94 18.63 -8.20 -3.32
CA LYS A 94 19.88 -8.66 -2.71
C LYS A 94 19.98 -10.19 -2.79
N THR A 95 21.15 -10.70 -3.15
CA THR A 95 21.45 -12.14 -3.25
C THR A 95 22.57 -12.55 -2.29
N GLY A 96 22.80 -13.86 -2.17
CA GLY A 96 23.88 -14.42 -1.36
C GLY A 96 23.68 -14.27 0.15
N LYS A 97 24.78 -14.09 0.90
CA LYS A 97 24.78 -13.99 2.38
C LYS A 97 24.05 -12.76 2.91
N ASN A 98 23.89 -11.73 2.09
CA ASN A 98 23.26 -10.45 2.45
C ASN A 98 21.82 -10.34 1.95
N LYS A 99 21.20 -11.46 1.54
CA LYS A 99 19.81 -11.46 1.05
C LYS A 99 18.86 -11.09 2.19
N ASN A 100 17.88 -10.24 1.89
CA ASN A 100 16.75 -10.04 2.78
C ASN A 100 15.73 -11.16 2.56
N LEU A 101 15.02 -11.53 3.62
CA LEU A 101 13.89 -12.44 3.50
C LEU A 101 12.73 -11.70 2.84
N LEU A 102 12.23 -12.25 1.74
CA LEU A 102 11.05 -11.73 1.04
C LEU A 102 9.82 -12.44 1.58
N TYR A 103 8.75 -11.69 1.80
CA TYR A 103 7.45 -12.18 2.20
C TYR A 103 6.44 -11.89 1.11
N GLU A 104 5.48 -12.80 0.94
CA GLU A 104 4.29 -12.59 0.12
C GLU A 104 3.03 -12.63 0.96
N TYR A 105 2.06 -11.76 0.63
CA TYR A 105 0.75 -11.73 1.29
C TYR A 105 -0.37 -11.52 0.26
N PRO A 106 -1.50 -12.26 0.35
CA PRO A 106 -2.64 -12.09 -0.55
C PRO A 106 -3.26 -10.71 -0.47
N ILE A 107 -3.57 -10.14 -1.63
CA ILE A 107 -4.25 -8.85 -1.75
C ILE A 107 -5.30 -8.91 -2.85
N PHE A 108 -6.27 -7.99 -2.84
CA PHE A 108 -7.23 -7.84 -3.93
C PHE A 108 -6.93 -6.61 -4.77
N TRP A 109 -7.46 -6.56 -5.99
CA TRP A 109 -7.45 -5.36 -6.82
C TRP A 109 -8.44 -4.33 -6.30
N ASP A 110 -8.23 -3.06 -6.67
CA ASP A 110 -8.91 -1.94 -6.03
C ASP A 110 -10.44 -2.01 -6.19
N ALA A 111 -10.92 -2.39 -7.38
CA ALA A 111 -12.34 -2.50 -7.68
C ALA A 111 -13.05 -3.67 -6.97
N ALA A 112 -12.31 -4.68 -6.47
CA ALA A 112 -12.92 -5.82 -5.77
C ALA A 112 -13.55 -5.44 -4.43
N LYS A 113 -13.09 -4.34 -3.80
CA LYS A 113 -13.52 -3.87 -2.47
C LYS A 113 -13.49 -4.98 -1.39
N LYS A 114 -12.50 -5.88 -1.48
CA LYS A 114 -12.23 -6.98 -0.55
C LYS A 114 -10.84 -6.86 0.06
N GLU A 115 -10.62 -7.53 1.17
CA GLU A 115 -9.33 -7.62 1.85
C GLU A 115 -9.09 -9.05 2.33
N TRP A 116 -7.82 -9.47 2.33
CA TRP A 116 -7.45 -10.75 2.91
C TRP A 116 -7.45 -10.65 4.43
N LYS A 117 -7.97 -11.68 5.10
CA LYS A 117 -8.05 -11.74 6.56
C LYS A 117 -7.02 -12.74 7.06
N LYS A 118 -5.92 -12.19 7.55
CA LYS A 118 -4.76 -12.94 8.08
C LYS A 118 -5.17 -14.03 9.09
N ASP A 119 -6.11 -13.70 9.97
CA ASP A 119 -6.51 -14.53 11.10
C ASP A 119 -7.81 -15.31 10.85
N GLU A 120 -8.19 -15.49 9.58
CA GLU A 120 -9.25 -16.40 9.14
C GLU A 120 -8.67 -17.54 8.29
N PRO A 121 -9.26 -18.75 8.29
CA PRO A 121 -8.81 -19.83 7.44
C PRO A 121 -8.88 -19.48 5.94
N THR A 122 -7.92 -19.96 5.15
CA THR A 122 -7.79 -19.70 3.69
C THR A 122 -8.90 -20.34 2.85
N GLY A 123 -9.44 -21.48 3.29
CA GLY A 123 -10.49 -22.22 2.57
C GLY A 123 -11.73 -21.38 2.22
N PRO A 124 -12.41 -20.75 3.20
CA PRO A 124 -13.63 -19.98 2.98
C PRO A 124 -13.40 -18.58 2.40
N GLN A 125 -12.18 -18.06 2.41
CA GLN A 125 -11.90 -16.72 1.91
C GLN A 125 -11.99 -16.65 0.38
N PRO A 126 -12.46 -15.53 -0.20
CA PRO A 126 -12.48 -15.33 -1.64
C PRO A 126 -11.08 -15.47 -2.25
N LYS A 127 -10.98 -16.05 -3.45
CA LYS A 127 -9.69 -16.23 -4.12
C LYS A 127 -9.16 -14.92 -4.69
N THR A 128 -7.83 -14.81 -4.71
CA THR A 128 -7.11 -13.74 -5.40
C THR A 128 -5.80 -14.28 -5.98
N PRO A 129 -5.47 -13.93 -7.24
CA PRO A 129 -4.22 -14.33 -7.87
C PRO A 129 -3.08 -13.37 -7.53
N LEU A 130 -3.35 -12.29 -6.78
CA LEU A 130 -2.39 -11.24 -6.49
C LEU A 130 -1.69 -11.46 -5.16
N ARG A 131 -0.42 -11.11 -5.10
CA ARG A 131 0.38 -11.07 -3.88
C ARG A 131 1.14 -9.75 -3.81
N VAL A 132 1.16 -9.10 -2.66
CA VAL A 132 2.16 -8.06 -2.37
C VAL A 132 3.43 -8.75 -1.89
N VAL A 133 4.58 -8.33 -2.41
CA VAL A 133 5.90 -8.79 -1.98
C VAL A 133 6.60 -7.68 -1.22
N TYR A 134 7.16 -8.01 -0.06
CA TYR A 134 7.82 -7.04 0.82
C TYR A 134 8.95 -7.67 1.62
N ILE A 135 9.78 -6.83 2.22
CA ILE A 135 10.86 -7.21 3.15
C ILE A 135 10.65 -6.51 4.48
N GLU A 136 11.38 -6.98 5.50
CA GLU A 136 11.60 -6.21 6.71
C GLU A 136 12.51 -5.00 6.43
N ASP A 137 12.04 -3.79 6.75
CA ASP A 137 12.84 -2.57 6.62
C ASP A 137 13.79 -2.43 7.82
N ASN A 138 14.86 -3.21 7.82
CA ASN A 138 15.86 -3.24 8.90
C ASN A 138 16.50 -1.88 9.22
N GLY A 139 16.31 -0.86 8.37
CA GLY A 139 16.78 0.51 8.59
C GLY A 139 15.73 1.47 9.14
N ASN A 140 14.44 1.12 9.14
CA ASN A 140 13.35 1.97 9.60
C ASN A 140 12.37 1.18 10.49
N LYS A 141 12.47 1.40 11.79
CA LYS A 141 11.50 0.90 12.76
C LYS A 141 10.32 1.87 12.86
N ASP A 142 9.18 1.40 13.35
CA ASP A 142 8.12 2.32 13.77
C ASP A 142 8.49 3.05 15.08
N LYS A 143 7.59 3.94 15.52
CA LYS A 143 7.76 4.72 16.75
C LYS A 143 7.97 3.87 18.02
N ASP A 144 7.55 2.61 17.98
CA ASP A 144 7.64 1.67 19.11
C ASP A 144 8.82 0.69 18.92
N GLY A 145 9.70 0.95 17.95
CA GLY A 145 10.87 0.11 17.67
C GLY A 145 10.55 -1.19 16.94
N LYS A 146 9.33 -1.37 16.41
CA LYS A 146 8.90 -2.59 15.73
C LYS A 146 9.30 -2.57 14.26
N PRO A 147 9.53 -3.74 13.66
CA PRO A 147 9.90 -3.84 12.25
C PRO A 147 8.75 -3.38 11.35
N ARG A 148 9.09 -2.71 10.25
CA ARG A 148 8.12 -2.22 9.27
C ARG A 148 8.25 -2.95 7.95
N PRO A 149 7.15 -3.31 7.29
CA PRO A 149 7.22 -3.87 5.94
C PRO A 149 7.57 -2.77 4.93
N LYS A 150 8.54 -3.06 4.07
CA LYS A 150 8.86 -2.27 2.88
C LYS A 150 8.45 -3.04 1.63
N VAL A 151 7.50 -2.48 0.89
CA VAL A 151 6.96 -3.09 -0.33
C VAL A 151 8.01 -3.10 -1.43
N CYS A 152 8.25 -4.30 -1.99
CA CYS A 152 9.08 -4.53 -3.16
C CYS A 152 8.27 -4.41 -4.45
N GLY A 153 6.99 -4.83 -4.42
CA GLY A 153 6.07 -4.70 -5.53
C GLY A 153 4.84 -5.60 -5.36
N VAL A 154 4.05 -5.70 -6.41
CA VAL A 154 2.93 -6.63 -6.52
C VAL A 154 3.23 -7.63 -7.63
N MET A 155 2.80 -8.87 -7.45
CA MET A 155 2.85 -9.91 -8.47
C MET A 155 1.49 -10.57 -8.64
N THR A 156 1.33 -11.23 -9.77
CA THR A 156 0.19 -12.08 -10.09
C THR A 156 0.67 -13.40 -10.65
N HIS A 157 -0.13 -14.44 -10.50
CA HIS A 157 0.07 -15.68 -11.25
C HIS A 157 -0.01 -15.41 -12.77
N THR A 158 0.81 -16.13 -13.53
CA THR A 158 0.84 -16.04 -15.00
C THR A 158 -0.43 -16.57 -15.64
N LYS A 159 -1.09 -17.53 -14.99
CA LYS A 159 -2.40 -18.05 -15.36
C LYS A 159 -3.44 -17.78 -14.27
N VAL A 160 -4.62 -17.32 -14.67
CA VAL A 160 -5.74 -17.01 -13.76
C VAL A 160 -7.03 -17.64 -14.28
N SER A 161 -7.69 -18.43 -13.42
CA SER A 161 -8.98 -19.06 -13.74
C SER A 161 -10.14 -18.06 -13.76
N LYS A 162 -11.33 -18.52 -14.18
CA LYS A 162 -12.58 -17.73 -14.14
C LYS A 162 -12.93 -17.26 -12.73
N GLU A 163 -12.62 -18.08 -11.72
CA GLU A 163 -12.88 -17.85 -10.30
C GLU A 163 -11.72 -17.13 -9.59
N TYR A 164 -10.80 -16.54 -10.35
CA TYR A 164 -9.62 -15.83 -9.86
C TYR A 164 -8.63 -16.72 -9.09
N GLN A 165 -8.66 -18.04 -9.33
CA GLN A 165 -7.61 -18.93 -8.84
C GLN A 165 -6.32 -18.63 -9.59
N GLY A 166 -5.25 -18.37 -8.84
CA GLY A 166 -3.91 -18.23 -9.41
C GLY A 166 -3.28 -19.60 -9.64
N GLU A 167 -2.68 -19.78 -10.81
CA GLU A 167 -2.02 -21.00 -11.25
C GLU A 167 -0.63 -20.70 -11.83
N ASP A 168 0.23 -21.72 -11.89
CA ASP A 168 1.57 -21.63 -12.49
C ASP A 168 2.47 -20.56 -11.80
N LEU A 169 3.52 -20.10 -12.48
CA LEU A 169 4.53 -19.17 -11.97
C LEU A 169 3.95 -17.78 -11.66
N PHE A 170 4.61 -17.08 -10.74
CA PHE A 170 4.38 -15.65 -10.52
C PHE A 170 5.11 -14.77 -11.53
N GLN A 171 4.48 -13.64 -11.85
CA GLN A 171 5.06 -12.55 -12.63
C GLN A 171 4.83 -11.21 -11.96
N LYS A 172 5.81 -10.31 -12.09
CA LYS A 172 5.76 -8.95 -11.55
C LYS A 172 4.71 -8.10 -12.27
N CYS A 173 3.97 -7.30 -11.51
CA CYS A 173 3.08 -6.28 -12.06
C CYS A 173 3.87 -5.02 -12.46
N THR A 174 3.38 -4.31 -13.48
CA THR A 174 3.99 -3.06 -13.91
C THR A 174 3.57 -1.95 -12.97
N LYS A 175 4.53 -1.15 -12.50
CA LYS A 175 4.27 0.03 -11.67
C LYS A 175 4.29 1.28 -12.53
#